data_AF-A0A1Y5F5K0-F1
#
_entry.id   AF-A0A1Y5F5K0-F1
#
_cell.length_a   1.000
_cell.length_b   1.000
_cell.length_c   1.000
_cell.angle_alpha   90.00
_cell.angle_beta   90.00
_cell.angle_gamma   90.00
#
_symmetry.space_group_name_H-M   'P 1'
#
loop_
_entity.id
_entity.type
_entity.pdbx_description
1 polymer ?
#
loop_
_entity_poly.entity_id
_entity_poly.type
_entity_poly.pdbx_seq_one_letter_code
_entity_poly.pdbx_strand_id
1 'polypeptide(L)'
;MAYSDLKKLKKEVNIEISKESVKYLVVGGDVFALSILDFLLKSKDCDNVKILTKELLTKESIEFAGPGILRGKENINYMKETFDYAGIEELEGVSLFYKDLKFKPFGGRSKSEKLLPGEEFFTSPRARFDSSSIFTFLNDEEYLNKVNSLKFDFIPSKVFKEEDSWVVECTNGTQISCEKIFWAESPWKFYELFSAKETLSNKFVEFVESTKTPCALHLKLEFDKRVTEKEETLLVPLSYTHDWGHFICEFDKNEDENKSQIGRFLTFIDVDETNEEDISKKIRLLKRNLEKIFPHIKGINTKEFIVLTDNTHSLKFDDSFAMESSECLKDVHFINSNAPFHYQESTNESGGDSDVALTHVSRGLKVLSQIKSILS
;
A
#
# COMPACT_ATOMS: atom_id res chain seq x y z
N MET A 1 2.41 -14.57 18.04
CA MET A 1 3.15 -15.86 17.89
C MET A 1 2.22 -17.00 18.28
N ALA A 2 1.89 -17.89 17.33
CA ALA A 2 0.99 -19.01 17.57
C ALA A 2 1.76 -20.22 18.12
N TYR A 3 1.10 -21.01 18.97
CA TYR A 3 1.63 -22.21 19.66
C TYR A 3 2.15 -23.34 18.73
N SER A 4 2.10 -23.17 17.40
CA SER A 4 2.68 -24.08 16.41
C SER A 4 4.20 -24.02 16.33
N ASP A 5 4.83 -22.97 16.85
CA ASP A 5 6.26 -22.72 16.66
C ASP A 5 7.16 -23.50 17.64
N LEU A 6 6.61 -23.98 18.77
CA LEU A 6 7.37 -24.70 19.79
C LEU A 6 7.70 -26.16 19.44
N LYS A 7 7.05 -26.76 18.43
CA LYS A 7 7.33 -28.15 17.99
C LYS A 7 8.37 -28.27 16.87
N LYS A 8 8.92 -27.16 16.36
CA LYS A 8 9.95 -27.16 15.30
C LYS A 8 11.39 -27.15 15.82
N LEU A 9 11.60 -27.10 17.14
CA LEU A 9 12.94 -27.22 17.73
C LEU A 9 13.36 -28.70 17.76
N LYS A 10 14.28 -29.06 16.86
CA LYS A 10 14.90 -30.39 16.60
C LYS A 10 14.30 -31.24 15.48
N LYS A 11 14.16 -30.66 14.28
CA LYS A 11 14.51 -31.40 13.07
C LYS A 11 15.63 -30.63 12.38
N GLU A 12 16.80 -31.24 12.22
CA GLU A 12 17.75 -30.81 11.19
C GLU A 12 17.03 -30.96 9.86
N VAL A 13 16.41 -29.88 9.41
CA VAL A 13 15.90 -29.80 8.04
C VAL A 13 17.13 -29.56 7.20
N ASN A 14 17.56 -30.57 6.45
CA ASN A 14 18.42 -30.33 5.29
C ASN A 14 17.62 -29.43 4.36
N ILE A 15 17.85 -28.13 4.46
CA ILE A 15 17.33 -27.16 3.51
C ILE A 15 18.17 -27.34 2.26
N GLU A 16 17.62 -28.02 1.24
CA GLU A 16 18.22 -28.01 -0.10
C GLU A 16 18.19 -26.57 -0.60
N ILE A 17 19.34 -25.91 -0.60
CA ILE A 17 19.50 -24.56 -1.11
C ILE A 17 19.34 -24.63 -2.63
N SER A 18 18.16 -24.27 -3.15
CA SER A 18 17.96 -24.06 -4.58
C SER A 18 18.48 -22.67 -4.96
N LYS A 19 19.32 -22.59 -5.99
CA LYS A 19 19.84 -21.33 -6.53
C LYS A 19 19.16 -21.03 -7.86
N GLU A 20 18.51 -19.88 -7.93
CA GLU A 20 17.88 -19.34 -9.14
C GLU A 20 18.63 -18.08 -9.58
N SER A 21 18.70 -17.83 -10.89
CA SER A 21 19.34 -16.62 -11.42
C SER A 21 18.41 -15.95 -12.42
N VAL A 22 18.09 -14.69 -12.14
CA VAL A 22 17.21 -13.85 -12.94
C VAL A 22 17.90 -12.55 -13.30
N LYS A 23 17.55 -11.92 -14.41
CA LYS A 23 18.12 -10.61 -14.74
C LYS A 23 17.51 -9.54 -13.83
N TYR A 24 16.18 -9.51 -13.79
CA TYR A 24 15.40 -8.56 -13.00
C TYR A 24 14.47 -9.30 -12.03
N LEU A 25 14.56 -8.93 -10.75
CA LEU A 25 13.67 -9.43 -9.71
C LEU A 25 12.78 -8.31 -9.19
N VAL A 26 11.47 -8.45 -9.37
CA VAL A 26 10.47 -7.57 -8.75
C VAL A 26 10.03 -8.21 -7.42
N VAL A 27 10.12 -7.48 -6.31
CA VAL A 27 9.71 -7.97 -4.98
C VAL A 27 8.48 -7.17 -4.51
N GLY A 28 7.38 -7.87 -4.24
CA GLY A 28 6.10 -7.30 -3.85
C GLY A 28 4.95 -7.74 -4.76
N GLY A 29 3.70 -7.59 -4.31
CA GLY A 29 2.49 -8.00 -5.03
C GLY A 29 1.51 -6.89 -5.37
N ASP A 30 1.83 -5.64 -5.03
CA ASP A 30 0.93 -4.50 -5.24
C ASP A 30 0.88 -4.02 -6.69
N VAL A 31 -0.01 -3.04 -6.97
CA VAL A 31 -0.18 -2.48 -8.31
C VAL A 31 1.09 -1.81 -8.85
N PHE A 32 1.97 -1.30 -8.00
CA PHE A 32 3.23 -0.68 -8.42
C PHE A 32 4.24 -1.74 -8.86
N ALA A 33 4.36 -2.85 -8.11
CA ALA A 33 5.13 -4.03 -8.49
C ALA A 33 4.68 -4.58 -9.85
N LEU A 34 3.37 -4.69 -10.05
CA LEU A 34 2.81 -5.16 -11.32
C LEU A 34 3.01 -4.16 -12.45
N SER A 35 2.98 -2.86 -12.17
CA SER A 35 3.22 -1.84 -13.20
C SER A 35 4.67 -1.81 -13.69
N ILE A 36 5.65 -2.02 -12.80
CA ILE A 36 7.04 -2.15 -13.24
C ILE A 36 7.26 -3.46 -13.99
N LEU A 37 6.65 -4.56 -13.54
CA LEU A 37 6.76 -5.85 -14.21
C LEU A 37 6.21 -5.78 -15.65
N ASP A 38 5.05 -5.17 -15.83
CA ASP A 38 4.46 -4.95 -17.16
C ASP A 38 5.40 -4.14 -18.06
N PHE A 39 6.00 -3.08 -17.52
CA PHE A 39 6.98 -2.27 -18.24
C PHE A 39 8.22 -3.07 -18.66
N LEU A 40 8.80 -3.85 -17.74
CA LEU A 40 9.98 -4.68 -18.00
C LEU A 40 9.70 -5.76 -19.05
N LEU A 41 8.53 -6.40 -18.98
CA LEU A 41 8.12 -7.43 -19.95
C LEU A 41 7.88 -6.88 -21.36
N LYS A 42 7.59 -5.58 -21.49
CA LYS A 42 7.44 -4.87 -22.78
C LYS A 42 8.76 -4.27 -23.30
N SER A 43 9.77 -4.17 -22.44
CA SER A 43 11.09 -3.67 -22.80
C SER A 43 11.85 -4.66 -23.69
N LYS A 44 12.91 -4.19 -24.37
CA LYS A 44 13.75 -5.04 -25.23
C LYS A 44 14.56 -6.10 -24.45
N ASP A 45 14.66 -5.93 -23.14
CA ASP A 45 15.37 -6.79 -22.19
C ASP A 45 14.40 -7.69 -21.39
N CYS A 46 13.34 -8.18 -22.04
CA CYS A 46 12.28 -8.96 -21.39
C CYS A 46 12.69 -10.40 -21.00
N ASP A 47 13.87 -10.85 -21.45
CA ASP A 47 14.36 -12.18 -21.14
C ASP A 47 14.84 -12.24 -19.67
N ASN A 48 14.18 -13.09 -18.90
CA ASN A 48 14.52 -13.44 -17.51
C ASN A 48 14.11 -12.42 -16.42
N VAL A 49 12.84 -12.01 -16.43
CA VAL A 49 12.19 -11.24 -15.36
C VAL A 49 11.28 -12.14 -14.51
N LYS A 50 11.38 -12.03 -13.18
CA LYS A 50 10.53 -12.77 -12.23
C LYS A 50 9.97 -11.83 -11.16
N ILE A 51 8.87 -12.26 -10.53
CA ILE A 51 8.26 -11.57 -9.38
C ILE A 51 8.30 -12.46 -8.15
N LEU A 52 8.69 -11.92 -7.01
CA LEU A 52 8.74 -12.60 -5.72
C LEU A 52 7.70 -11.97 -4.80
N THR A 53 6.65 -12.75 -4.51
CA THR A 53 5.61 -12.35 -3.57
C THR A 53 4.91 -13.59 -3.04
N LYS A 54 4.46 -13.55 -1.78
CA LYS A 54 3.59 -14.59 -1.20
C LYS A 54 2.11 -14.34 -1.48
N GLU A 55 1.77 -13.16 -2.00
CA GLU A 55 0.40 -12.73 -2.18
C GLU A 55 -0.25 -13.46 -3.35
N LEU A 56 -1.53 -13.78 -3.20
CA LEU A 56 -2.32 -14.29 -4.31
C LEU A 56 -2.60 -13.12 -5.27
N LEU A 57 -2.19 -13.25 -6.53
CA LEU A 57 -2.37 -12.19 -7.53
C LEU A 57 -3.67 -12.46 -8.30
N THR A 58 -4.72 -11.71 -7.93
CA THR A 58 -6.09 -11.76 -8.44
C THR A 58 -6.55 -10.35 -8.74
N LYS A 59 -7.62 -10.19 -9.54
CA LYS A 59 -8.17 -8.87 -9.84
C LYS A 59 -8.56 -8.11 -8.56
N GLU A 60 -9.08 -8.80 -7.56
CA GLU A 60 -9.48 -8.21 -6.29
C GLU A 60 -8.32 -7.83 -5.38
N SER A 61 -7.16 -8.50 -5.48
CA SER A 61 -6.01 -8.27 -4.59
C SER A 61 -5.04 -7.20 -5.10
N ILE A 62 -5.12 -6.84 -6.37
CA ILE A 62 -4.25 -5.84 -7.01
C ILE A 62 -4.85 -4.43 -7.03
N GLU A 63 -6.11 -4.29 -6.65
CA GLU A 63 -6.74 -2.98 -6.45
C GLU A 63 -6.23 -2.32 -5.17
N PHE A 64 -6.28 -0.98 -5.12
CA PHE A 64 -5.99 -0.24 -3.91
C PHE A 64 -6.98 -0.60 -2.79
N ALA A 65 -6.46 -1.11 -1.67
CA ALA A 65 -7.27 -1.51 -0.53
C ALA A 65 -7.71 -0.30 0.32
N GLY A 66 -8.94 -0.35 0.84
CA GLY A 66 -9.46 0.62 1.80
C GLY A 66 -9.99 1.93 1.19
N PRO A 67 -10.23 2.95 2.03
CA PRO A 67 -10.76 4.25 1.62
C PRO A 67 -9.86 4.96 0.58
N GLY A 68 -10.45 5.90 -0.16
CA GLY A 68 -9.81 6.63 -1.25
C GLY A 68 -8.48 7.26 -0.84
N ILE A 69 -7.45 6.97 -1.65
CA ILE A 69 -6.05 7.31 -1.42
C ILE A 69 -5.58 8.58 -2.15
N LEU A 70 -6.47 9.24 -2.90
CA LEU A 70 -6.20 10.52 -3.56
C LEU A 70 -6.88 11.65 -2.78
N ARG A 71 -6.08 12.40 -2.02
CA ARG A 71 -6.55 13.51 -1.16
C ARG A 71 -5.49 14.59 -1.06
N GLY A 72 -5.94 15.79 -0.71
CA GLY A 72 -5.07 16.94 -0.55
C GLY A 72 -4.76 17.60 -1.88
N LYS A 73 -4.65 18.92 -1.84
CA LYS A 73 -4.57 19.76 -3.03
C LYS A 73 -3.39 19.41 -3.93
N GLU A 74 -2.21 19.22 -3.35
CA GLU A 74 -0.99 18.94 -4.11
C GLU A 74 -1.06 17.58 -4.82
N ASN A 75 -1.56 16.54 -4.15
CA ASN A 75 -1.75 15.23 -4.77
C ASN A 75 -2.78 15.27 -5.91
N ILE A 76 -3.89 16.00 -5.73
CA ILE A 76 -4.95 16.11 -6.74
C ILE A 76 -4.48 16.92 -7.95
N ASN A 77 -3.78 18.04 -7.73
CA ASN A 77 -3.21 18.86 -8.79
C ASN A 77 -2.21 18.05 -9.63
N TYR A 78 -1.27 17.35 -8.97
CA TYR A 78 -0.32 16.49 -9.65
C TYR A 78 -1.01 15.44 -10.54
N MET A 79 -2.07 14.79 -10.03
CA MET A 79 -2.85 13.82 -10.79
C MET A 79 -3.56 14.46 -11.98
N LYS A 80 -4.13 15.65 -11.82
CA LYS A 80 -4.80 16.38 -12.92
C LYS A 80 -3.83 16.83 -14.01
N GLU A 81 -2.60 17.17 -13.65
CA GLU A 81 -1.60 17.66 -14.59
C GLU A 81 -0.88 16.50 -15.32
N THR A 82 -0.59 15.41 -14.60
CA THR A 82 0.21 14.29 -15.14
C THR A 82 -0.65 13.14 -15.69
N PHE A 83 -1.86 12.97 -15.17
CA PHE A 83 -2.76 11.86 -15.46
C PHE A 83 -4.18 12.38 -15.76
N ASP A 84 -4.31 13.42 -16.58
CA ASP A 84 -5.58 14.07 -16.95
C ASP A 84 -6.60 13.09 -17.56
N TYR A 85 -6.11 12.07 -18.25
CA TYR A 85 -6.88 10.98 -18.84
C TYR A 85 -7.50 10.02 -17.80
N ALA A 86 -7.14 10.12 -16.52
CA ALA A 86 -7.64 9.24 -15.46
C ALA A 86 -8.98 9.69 -14.84
N GLY A 87 -9.66 10.66 -15.44
CA GLY A 87 -11.03 11.04 -15.04
C GLY A 87 -11.12 11.51 -13.59
N ILE A 88 -10.24 12.42 -13.17
CA ILE A 88 -10.17 12.88 -11.79
C ILE A 88 -11.44 13.64 -11.38
N GLU A 89 -12.21 13.09 -10.44
CA GLU A 89 -13.44 13.67 -9.88
C GLU A 89 -13.22 14.08 -8.42
N GLU A 90 -13.20 15.39 -8.13
CA GLU A 90 -13.14 15.88 -6.76
C GLU A 90 -14.50 15.76 -6.07
N LEU A 91 -14.52 15.23 -4.84
CA LEU A 91 -15.72 15.18 -4.01
C LEU A 91 -15.63 16.30 -2.97
N GLU A 92 -16.53 17.28 -3.06
CA GLU A 92 -16.53 18.49 -2.20
C GLU A 92 -16.97 18.20 -0.74
N GLY A 93 -17.50 17.01 -0.47
CA GLY A 93 -17.99 16.62 0.85
C GLY A 93 -16.87 16.59 1.90
N VAL A 94 -17.03 17.38 2.97
CA VAL A 94 -16.11 17.35 4.11
C VAL A 94 -16.27 16.04 4.87
N SER A 95 -15.16 15.41 5.24
CA SER A 95 -15.16 14.22 6.09
C SER A 95 -15.95 14.45 7.38
N LEU A 96 -16.61 13.40 7.86
CA LEU A 96 -17.46 13.44 9.05
C LEU A 96 -16.88 12.51 10.12
N PHE A 97 -17.01 12.88 11.39
CA PHE A 97 -16.74 11.98 12.52
C PHE A 97 -18.01 11.69 13.31
N TYR A 98 -18.12 10.49 13.86
CA TYR A 98 -19.29 10.09 14.65
C TYR A 98 -19.10 10.39 16.14
N LYS A 99 -19.94 11.27 16.70
CA LYS A 99 -19.91 11.66 18.12
C LYS A 99 -21.29 12.09 18.60
N ASP A 100 -21.63 11.77 19.85
CA ASP A 100 -22.94 12.06 20.45
C ASP A 100 -24.10 11.51 19.60
N LEU A 101 -23.93 10.29 19.09
CA LEU A 101 -24.87 9.57 18.23
C LEU A 101 -25.17 10.24 16.87
N LYS A 102 -24.36 11.20 16.42
CA LYS A 102 -24.54 11.90 15.15
C LYS A 102 -23.21 12.09 14.42
N PHE A 103 -23.28 12.18 13.10
CA PHE A 103 -22.15 12.63 12.29
C PHE A 103 -21.97 14.14 12.40
N LYS A 104 -20.72 14.57 12.57
CA LYS A 104 -20.33 15.97 12.66
C LYS A 104 -19.16 16.23 11.70
N PRO A 105 -19.11 17.37 11.02
CA PRO A 105 -18.04 17.66 10.06
C PRO A 105 -16.73 18.00 10.76
N PHE A 106 -15.60 17.57 10.18
CA PHE A 106 -14.29 18.12 10.52
C PHE A 106 -14.23 19.63 10.20
N GLY A 107 -13.43 20.38 10.96
CA GLY A 107 -13.34 21.85 10.86
C GLY A 107 -14.53 22.61 11.47
N GLY A 108 -15.55 21.91 11.97
CA GLY A 108 -16.69 22.52 12.67
C GLY A 108 -16.42 22.88 14.14
N ARG A 109 -17.49 23.27 14.86
CA ARG A 109 -17.41 23.60 16.30
C ARG A 109 -17.13 22.41 17.22
N SER A 110 -17.48 21.20 16.78
CA SER A 110 -17.28 19.97 17.56
C SER A 110 -15.90 19.38 17.30
N LYS A 111 -15.30 18.77 18.33
CA LYS A 111 -14.01 18.07 18.21
C LYS A 111 -14.22 16.55 18.19
N SER A 112 -13.55 15.88 17.26
CA SER A 112 -13.45 14.42 17.21
C SER A 112 -12.70 13.89 18.44
N GLU A 113 -12.71 12.58 18.63
CA GLU A 113 -11.69 11.94 19.45
C GLU A 113 -10.31 12.15 18.80
N LYS A 114 -9.24 11.99 19.58
CA LYS A 114 -7.88 12.19 19.08
C LYS A 114 -7.60 11.21 17.94
N LEU A 115 -7.09 11.77 16.85
CA LEU A 115 -6.67 11.02 15.67
C LEU A 115 -5.35 10.30 15.96
N LEU A 116 -5.24 9.08 15.44
CA LEU A 116 -3.97 8.36 15.39
C LEU A 116 -3.16 8.77 14.15
N PRO A 117 -1.83 8.58 14.18
CA PRO A 117 -0.99 8.86 13.01
C PRO A 117 -1.53 8.17 11.75
N GLY A 118 -1.71 8.95 10.69
CA GLY A 118 -2.25 8.48 9.41
C GLY A 118 -3.74 8.75 9.25
N GLU A 119 -4.50 8.86 10.35
CA GLU A 119 -5.93 9.20 10.29
C GLU A 119 -6.16 10.64 9.82
N GLU A 120 -5.19 11.53 10.05
CA GLU A 120 -5.27 12.94 9.63
C GLU A 120 -5.46 13.08 8.12
N PHE A 121 -4.90 12.15 7.34
CA PHE A 121 -5.06 12.12 5.88
C PHE A 121 -6.53 12.07 5.45
N PHE A 122 -7.35 11.32 6.19
CA PHE A 122 -8.75 11.06 5.88
C PHE A 122 -9.70 12.16 6.38
N THR A 123 -9.17 13.20 7.02
CA THR A 123 -9.96 14.40 7.38
C THR A 123 -10.17 15.34 6.21
N SER A 124 -9.34 15.24 5.18
CA SER A 124 -9.45 16.02 3.94
C SER A 124 -10.41 15.36 2.94
N PRO A 125 -11.10 16.16 2.09
CA PRO A 125 -11.89 15.63 0.98
C PRO A 125 -11.07 14.73 0.05
N ARG A 126 -11.74 13.77 -0.57
CA ARG A 126 -11.13 12.83 -1.54
C ARG A 126 -11.44 13.21 -2.97
N ALA A 127 -10.60 12.74 -3.88
CA ALA A 127 -10.94 12.64 -5.29
C ALA A 127 -10.97 11.18 -5.72
N ARG A 128 -11.78 10.88 -6.74
CA ARG A 128 -11.80 9.60 -7.45
C ARG A 128 -10.97 9.72 -8.72
N PHE A 129 -10.43 8.58 -9.15
CA PHE A 129 -9.73 8.44 -10.43
C PHE A 129 -9.92 7.01 -10.93
N ASP A 130 -9.88 6.84 -12.25
CA ASP A 130 -9.89 5.53 -12.88
C ASP A 130 -8.47 4.93 -12.88
N SER A 131 -8.21 4.01 -11.95
CA SER A 131 -6.92 3.33 -11.87
C SER A 131 -6.62 2.48 -13.10
N SER A 132 -7.64 1.98 -13.81
CA SER A 132 -7.46 1.12 -14.99
C SER A 132 -6.95 1.89 -16.20
N SER A 133 -7.20 3.20 -16.28
CA SER A 133 -6.63 4.08 -17.29
C SER A 133 -5.12 4.31 -17.09
N ILE A 134 -4.65 4.33 -15.84
CA ILE A 134 -3.24 4.52 -15.48
C ILE A 134 -2.50 3.18 -15.57
N PHE A 135 -3.09 2.13 -14.99
CA PHE A 135 -2.56 0.78 -14.95
C PHE A 135 -3.31 -0.09 -15.96
N THR A 136 -3.05 0.12 -17.24
CA THR A 136 -3.80 -0.51 -18.34
C THR A 136 -3.76 -2.03 -18.35
N PHE A 137 -2.74 -2.65 -17.72
CA PHE A 137 -2.66 -4.10 -17.53
C PHE A 137 -3.80 -4.66 -16.65
N LEU A 138 -4.48 -3.82 -15.85
CA LEU A 138 -5.64 -4.24 -15.06
C LEU A 138 -6.83 -4.67 -15.92
N ASN A 139 -6.85 -4.26 -17.19
CA ASN A 139 -7.87 -4.63 -18.17
C ASN A 139 -7.50 -5.88 -18.99
N ASP A 140 -6.32 -6.47 -18.75
CA ASP A 140 -5.82 -7.65 -19.46
C ASP A 140 -5.91 -8.90 -18.57
N GLU A 141 -6.87 -9.78 -18.86
CA GLU A 141 -7.05 -11.04 -18.12
C GLU A 141 -5.89 -12.03 -18.35
N GLU A 142 -5.21 -11.97 -19.51
CA GLU A 142 -4.04 -12.82 -19.78
C GLU A 142 -2.82 -12.35 -18.99
N TYR A 143 -2.73 -11.05 -18.67
CA TYR A 143 -1.63 -10.49 -17.91
C TYR A 143 -1.48 -11.19 -16.55
N LEU A 144 -2.57 -11.33 -15.77
CA LEU A 144 -2.49 -11.99 -14.47
C LEU A 144 -2.10 -13.47 -14.57
N ASN A 145 -2.56 -14.17 -15.60
CA ASN A 145 -2.14 -15.55 -15.84
C ASN A 145 -0.63 -15.62 -16.14
N LYS A 146 -0.13 -14.70 -16.96
CA LYS A 146 1.30 -14.57 -17.26
C LYS A 146 2.11 -14.25 -16.00
N VAL A 147 1.70 -13.27 -15.21
CA VAL A 147 2.38 -12.88 -13.96
C VAL A 147 2.44 -14.06 -12.98
N ASN A 148 1.34 -14.78 -12.80
CA ASN A 148 1.31 -15.96 -11.92
C ASN A 148 2.28 -17.06 -12.39
N SER A 149 2.54 -17.20 -13.70
CA SER A 149 3.58 -18.12 -14.21
C SER A 149 5.03 -17.66 -13.97
N LEU A 150 5.23 -16.36 -13.72
CA LEU A 150 6.52 -15.74 -13.42
C LEU A 150 6.79 -15.61 -11.90
N LYS A 151 5.83 -16.03 -11.07
CA LYS A 151 5.85 -15.84 -9.63
C LYS A 151 6.74 -16.87 -8.92
N PHE A 152 7.64 -16.39 -8.08
CA PHE A 152 8.20 -17.13 -6.96
C PHE A 152 7.32 -16.90 -5.73
N ASP A 153 6.70 -17.97 -5.23
CA ASP A 153 5.78 -17.94 -4.09
C ASP A 153 6.52 -18.18 -2.77
N PHE A 154 7.48 -17.30 -2.47
CA PHE A 154 8.33 -17.39 -1.28
C PHE A 154 8.35 -16.08 -0.49
N ILE A 155 8.76 -16.17 0.78
CA ILE A 155 8.90 -15.02 1.67
C ILE A 155 10.39 -14.64 1.75
N PRO A 156 10.79 -13.41 1.38
CA PRO A 156 12.14 -12.91 1.58
C PRO A 156 12.54 -12.94 3.06
N SER A 157 13.74 -13.43 3.36
CA SER A 157 14.32 -13.48 4.70
C SER A 157 15.61 -12.68 4.83
N LYS A 158 16.33 -12.45 3.73
CA LYS A 158 17.60 -11.71 3.73
C LYS A 158 17.93 -11.15 2.35
N VAL A 159 18.54 -9.97 2.32
CA VAL A 159 19.06 -9.33 1.09
C VAL A 159 20.54 -8.99 1.28
N PHE A 160 21.36 -9.27 0.28
CA PHE A 160 22.80 -8.95 0.29
C PHE A 160 23.37 -8.87 -1.13
N LYS A 161 24.59 -8.33 -1.25
CA LYS A 161 25.38 -8.41 -2.48
C LYS A 161 26.37 -9.57 -2.41
N GLU A 162 26.47 -10.34 -3.48
CA GLU A 162 27.51 -11.35 -3.71
C GLU A 162 28.20 -11.02 -5.03
N GLU A 163 29.49 -10.68 -4.98
CA GLU A 163 30.25 -10.16 -6.12
C GLU A 163 29.55 -8.96 -6.79
N ASP A 164 29.15 -9.08 -8.05
CA ASP A 164 28.46 -8.05 -8.83
C ASP A 164 26.93 -8.31 -8.94
N SER A 165 26.36 -9.19 -8.11
CA SER A 165 24.94 -9.52 -8.14
C SER A 165 24.26 -9.32 -6.78
N TRP A 166 22.99 -8.96 -6.84
CA TRP A 166 22.10 -8.92 -5.69
C TRP A 166 21.49 -10.29 -5.42
N VAL A 167 21.43 -10.69 -4.15
CA VAL A 167 20.85 -11.97 -3.74
C VAL A 167 19.72 -11.72 -2.75
N VAL A 168 18.55 -12.30 -3.05
CA VAL A 168 17.42 -12.39 -2.13
C VAL A 168 17.30 -13.84 -1.66
N GLU A 169 17.58 -14.08 -0.39
CA GLU A 169 17.33 -15.36 0.27
C GLU A 169 15.91 -15.40 0.80
N CYS A 170 15.27 -16.55 0.64
CA CYS A 170 13.92 -16.80 1.09
C CYS A 170 13.88 -17.74 2.30
N THR A 171 12.81 -17.66 3.08
CA THR A 171 12.59 -18.50 4.29
C THR A 171 12.61 -20.01 4.04
N ASN A 172 12.37 -20.44 2.81
CA ASN A 172 12.46 -21.84 2.39
C ASN A 172 13.89 -22.28 2.00
N GLY A 173 14.87 -21.37 2.05
CA GLY A 173 16.27 -21.60 1.67
C GLY A 173 16.62 -21.32 0.22
N THR A 174 15.65 -20.98 -0.62
CA THR A 174 15.92 -20.58 -2.01
C THR A 174 16.70 -19.26 -2.03
N GLN A 175 17.75 -19.20 -2.84
CA GLN A 175 18.51 -17.97 -3.11
C GLN A 175 18.28 -17.56 -4.56
N ILE A 176 17.81 -16.33 -4.76
CA ILE A 176 17.55 -15.75 -6.08
C ILE A 176 18.61 -14.67 -6.31
N SER A 177 19.54 -14.94 -7.23
CA SER A 177 20.56 -13.97 -7.67
C SER A 177 20.04 -13.14 -8.85
N CYS A 178 20.31 -11.84 -8.84
CA CYS A 178 19.85 -10.91 -9.87
C CYS A 178 20.77 -9.70 -10.09
N GLU A 179 20.69 -9.13 -11.30
CA GLU A 179 21.41 -7.90 -11.63
C GLU A 179 20.75 -6.69 -11.00
N LYS A 180 19.41 -6.59 -11.11
CA LYS A 180 18.62 -5.48 -10.55
C LYS A 180 17.45 -5.98 -9.71
N ILE A 181 17.23 -5.30 -8.57
CA ILE A 181 16.07 -5.50 -7.71
C ILE A 181 15.11 -4.31 -7.88
N PHE A 182 13.85 -4.61 -8.13
CA PHE A 182 12.75 -3.65 -8.04
C PHE A 182 11.93 -3.97 -6.80
N TRP A 183 12.11 -3.18 -5.75
CA TRP A 183 11.56 -3.43 -4.42
C TRP A 183 10.29 -2.61 -4.18
N ALA A 184 9.13 -3.23 -4.31
CA ALA A 184 7.83 -2.59 -4.11
C ALA A 184 7.27 -2.71 -2.68
N GLU A 185 7.85 -3.59 -1.87
CA GLU A 185 7.61 -3.61 -0.42
C GLU A 185 8.19 -2.35 0.26
N SER A 186 7.82 -2.07 1.51
CA SER A 186 8.28 -0.84 2.18
C SER A 186 9.82 -0.75 2.23
N PRO A 187 10.42 0.46 2.11
CA PRO A 187 11.87 0.62 2.27
C PRO A 187 12.37 0.15 3.63
N TRP A 188 11.52 0.27 4.67
CA TRP A 188 11.82 -0.27 6.00
C TRP A 188 12.01 -1.78 5.95
N LYS A 189 11.16 -2.50 5.20
CA LYS A 189 11.31 -3.94 5.05
C LYS A 189 12.62 -4.33 4.38
N PHE A 190 13.04 -3.59 3.36
CA PHE A 190 14.36 -3.80 2.75
C PHE A 190 15.47 -3.61 3.78
N TYR A 191 15.45 -2.49 4.52
CA TYR A 191 16.43 -2.19 5.56
C TYR A 191 16.51 -3.28 6.63
N GLU A 192 15.37 -3.84 7.04
CA GLU A 192 15.33 -4.95 8.01
C GLU A 192 16.06 -6.20 7.49
N LEU A 193 15.84 -6.54 6.22
CA LEU A 193 16.35 -7.74 5.57
C LEU A 193 17.77 -7.58 5.03
N PHE A 194 18.23 -6.34 4.82
CA PHE A 194 19.56 -6.07 4.29
C PHE A 194 20.65 -6.41 5.31
N SER A 195 21.63 -7.20 4.87
CA SER A 195 22.60 -7.83 5.77
C SER A 195 23.70 -6.89 6.25
N ALA A 196 24.18 -6.02 5.38
CA ALA A 196 25.34 -5.15 5.61
C ALA A 196 24.88 -3.74 5.99
N LYS A 197 24.10 -3.60 7.07
CA LYS A 197 23.48 -2.32 7.45
C LYS A 197 24.51 -1.20 7.65
N GLU A 198 25.72 -1.55 8.06
CA GLU A 198 26.87 -0.66 8.23
C GLU A 198 27.34 0.00 6.93
N THR A 199 26.99 -0.54 5.76
CA THR A 199 27.36 0.04 4.46
C THR A 199 26.34 1.06 3.96
N LEU A 200 25.20 1.21 4.64
CA LEU A 200 24.17 2.17 4.28
C LEU A 200 24.55 3.57 4.75
N SER A 201 24.22 4.59 3.95
CA SER A 201 24.45 5.98 4.35
C SER A 201 23.49 6.40 5.46
N ASN A 202 23.94 7.28 6.36
CA ASN A 202 23.07 7.82 7.41
C ASN A 202 21.80 8.48 6.85
N LYS A 203 21.92 9.20 5.71
CA LYS A 203 20.78 9.82 5.03
C LYS A 203 19.73 8.80 4.59
N PHE A 204 20.16 7.65 4.07
CA PHE A 204 19.22 6.57 3.73
C PHE A 204 18.55 6.02 4.99
N VAL A 205 19.32 5.76 6.05
CA VAL A 205 18.76 5.26 7.31
C VAL A 205 17.73 6.23 7.89
N GLU A 206 18.05 7.52 7.95
CA GLU A 206 17.14 8.60 8.39
C GLU A 206 15.86 8.64 7.54
N PHE A 207 15.99 8.55 6.21
CA PHE A 207 14.84 8.47 5.30
C PHE A 207 13.95 7.27 5.62
N VAL A 208 14.52 6.07 5.72
CA VAL A 208 13.76 4.85 5.97
C VAL A 208 13.09 4.88 7.35
N GLU A 209 13.76 5.43 8.37
CA GLU A 209 13.14 5.60 9.69
C GLU A 209 11.97 6.58 9.66
N SER A 210 12.07 7.66 8.88
CA SER A 210 11.00 8.65 8.73
C SER A 210 9.74 8.11 8.04
N THR A 211 9.89 7.06 7.23
CA THR A 211 8.82 6.45 6.43
C THR A 211 8.19 5.22 7.09
N LYS A 212 8.57 4.89 8.33
CA LYS A 212 7.91 3.84 9.12
C LYS A 212 6.44 4.18 9.34
N THR A 213 5.60 3.19 9.11
CA THR A 213 4.16 3.30 9.30
C THR A 213 3.62 2.17 10.18
N PRO A 214 2.51 2.38 10.91
CA PRO A 214 1.79 1.29 11.53
C PRO A 214 1.25 0.30 10.48
N CYS A 215 0.79 -0.87 10.91
CA CYS A 215 0.02 -1.76 10.03
C CYS A 215 -1.39 -1.22 9.80
N ALA A 216 -1.99 -1.63 8.70
CA ALA A 216 -3.37 -1.33 8.36
C ALA A 216 -4.19 -2.60 8.20
N LEU A 217 -5.35 -2.61 8.87
CA LEU A 217 -6.40 -3.59 8.64
C LEU A 217 -7.45 -2.99 7.70
N HIS A 218 -7.47 -3.48 6.46
CA HIS A 218 -8.45 -3.13 5.45
C HIS A 218 -9.58 -4.15 5.44
N LEU A 219 -10.83 -3.66 5.39
CA LEU A 219 -11.99 -4.48 5.13
C LEU A 219 -12.76 -3.93 3.94
N LYS A 220 -13.13 -4.82 3.03
CA LYS A 220 -14.11 -4.54 1.98
C LYS A 220 -15.35 -5.39 2.26
N LEU A 221 -16.50 -4.72 2.36
CA LEU A 221 -17.80 -5.37 2.48
C LEU A 221 -18.62 -5.05 1.22
N GLU A 222 -19.01 -6.09 0.49
CA GLU A 222 -19.94 -5.96 -0.64
C GLU A 222 -21.34 -6.27 -0.14
N PHE A 223 -22.18 -5.25 -0.09
CA PHE A 223 -23.56 -5.33 0.36
C PHE A 223 -24.49 -5.58 -0.82
N ASP A 224 -25.38 -6.56 -0.69
CA ASP A 224 -26.41 -6.83 -1.70
C ASP A 224 -27.50 -5.74 -1.78
N LYS A 225 -27.53 -4.84 -0.78
CA LYS A 225 -28.44 -3.71 -0.67
C LYS A 225 -27.70 -2.44 -0.25
N ARG A 226 -28.20 -1.28 -0.68
CA ARG A 226 -27.67 0.02 -0.28
C ARG A 226 -27.87 0.25 1.22
N VAL A 227 -26.77 0.60 1.90
CA VAL A 227 -26.70 0.81 3.35
C VAL A 227 -26.90 2.28 3.71
N THR A 228 -26.34 3.18 2.90
CA THR A 228 -26.36 4.63 3.16
C THR A 228 -26.32 5.46 1.88
N GLU A 229 -26.89 6.67 1.96
CA GLU A 229 -26.80 7.70 0.92
C GLU A 229 -25.52 8.54 1.06
N LYS A 230 -24.77 8.39 2.16
CA LYS A 230 -23.55 9.16 2.42
C LYS A 230 -22.43 8.78 1.47
N GLU A 231 -21.78 9.79 0.90
CA GLU A 231 -20.64 9.64 0.00
C GLU A 231 -19.34 10.22 0.59
N GLU A 232 -19.45 10.92 1.74
CA GLU A 232 -18.32 11.48 2.49
C GLU A 232 -17.52 10.39 3.24
N THR A 233 -16.25 10.68 3.54
CA THR A 233 -15.44 9.84 4.42
C THR A 233 -15.94 9.93 5.85
N LEU A 234 -16.18 8.79 6.51
CA LEU A 234 -16.72 8.70 7.85
C LEU A 234 -15.66 8.15 8.82
N LEU A 235 -15.39 8.87 9.91
CA LEU A 235 -14.52 8.43 11.00
C LEU A 235 -15.38 7.97 12.17
N VAL A 236 -15.41 6.66 12.38
CA VAL A 236 -16.20 6.02 13.44
C VAL A 236 -15.25 5.59 14.56
N PRO A 237 -15.40 6.10 15.80
CA PRO A 237 -14.47 5.78 16.87
C PRO A 237 -14.44 4.26 17.17
N LEU A 238 -13.23 3.74 17.42
CA LEU A 238 -13.04 2.33 17.80
C LEU A 238 -13.78 2.03 19.11
N SER A 239 -13.60 2.89 20.11
CA SER A 239 -14.27 2.79 21.40
C SER A 239 -14.81 4.15 21.84
N TYR A 240 -15.83 4.11 22.68
CA TYR A 240 -16.37 5.31 23.33
C TYR A 240 -15.73 5.57 24.71
N THR A 241 -14.83 4.68 25.16
CA THR A 241 -14.35 4.69 26.56
C THR A 241 -12.84 4.59 26.70
N HIS A 242 -12.14 3.72 25.95
CA HIS A 242 -10.72 3.40 26.23
C HIS A 242 -9.81 3.21 25.01
N ASP A 243 -10.32 2.76 23.87
CA ASP A 243 -9.51 2.60 22.65
C ASP A 243 -9.54 3.88 21.81
N TRP A 244 -8.35 4.39 21.53
CA TRP A 244 -8.13 5.58 20.72
C TRP A 244 -8.06 5.21 19.24
N GLY A 245 -8.46 6.14 18.36
CA GLY A 245 -8.50 5.92 16.92
C GLY A 245 -9.88 5.59 16.36
N HIS A 246 -9.92 5.41 15.04
CA HIS A 246 -11.14 5.34 14.26
C HIS A 246 -11.09 4.18 13.25
N PHE A 247 -12.27 3.69 12.89
CA PHE A 247 -12.49 3.13 11.57
C PHE A 247 -12.73 4.27 10.61
N ILE A 248 -11.92 4.35 9.55
CA ILE A 248 -12.18 5.19 8.39
C ILE A 248 -13.05 4.39 7.43
N CYS A 249 -14.21 4.92 7.10
CA CYS A 249 -15.24 4.22 6.33
C CYS A 249 -15.65 5.05 5.12
N GLU A 250 -15.76 4.39 3.97
CA GLU A 250 -16.31 4.96 2.74
C GLU A 250 -17.27 3.99 2.09
N PHE A 251 -18.29 4.54 1.44
CA PHE A 251 -19.28 3.76 0.71
C PHE A 251 -19.33 4.24 -0.72
N ASP A 252 -19.16 3.33 -1.65
CA ASP A 252 -19.24 3.59 -3.09
C ASP A 252 -20.38 2.78 -3.70
N LYS A 253 -21.01 3.33 -4.74
CA LYS A 253 -22.04 2.62 -5.50
C LYS A 253 -21.38 1.47 -6.25
N ASN A 254 -22.04 0.32 -6.31
CA ASN A 254 -21.60 -0.73 -7.19
C ASN A 254 -22.09 -0.42 -8.62
N GLU A 255 -21.28 -0.73 -9.63
CA GLU A 255 -21.62 -0.48 -11.04
C GLU A 255 -22.78 -1.37 -11.52
N ASP A 256 -22.92 -2.55 -10.90
CA ASP A 256 -23.99 -3.50 -11.17
C ASP A 256 -25.21 -3.28 -10.25
N GLU A 257 -26.24 -2.65 -10.84
CA GLU A 257 -27.55 -2.32 -10.28
C GLU A 257 -27.55 -1.33 -9.09
N ASN A 258 -28.44 -0.33 -9.17
CA ASN A 258 -28.75 0.70 -8.16
C ASN A 258 -29.16 0.17 -6.76
N LYS A 259 -29.00 -1.12 -6.50
CA LYS A 259 -29.33 -1.78 -5.23
C LYS A 259 -28.11 -2.18 -4.44
N SER A 260 -26.94 -2.47 -5.01
CA SER A 260 -25.79 -2.96 -4.24
C SER A 260 -24.78 -1.84 -3.91
N GLN A 261 -23.99 -2.01 -2.85
CA GLN A 261 -23.04 -0.99 -2.37
C GLN A 261 -21.75 -1.64 -1.87
N ILE A 262 -20.60 -0.99 -2.09
CA ILE A 262 -19.31 -1.43 -1.59
C ILE A 262 -18.91 -0.52 -0.43
N GLY A 263 -18.68 -1.09 0.75
CA GLY A 263 -18.07 -0.40 1.88
C GLY A 263 -16.59 -0.73 1.96
N ARG A 264 -15.75 0.30 2.03
CA ARG A 264 -14.30 0.19 2.24
C ARG A 264 -13.95 0.77 3.59
N PHE A 265 -13.23 0.00 4.39
CA PHE A 265 -12.93 0.31 5.78
C PHE A 265 -11.44 0.14 6.05
N LEU A 266 -10.91 1.00 6.91
CA LEU A 266 -9.51 1.00 7.33
C LEU A 266 -9.42 1.30 8.82
N THR A 267 -8.53 0.61 9.52
CA THR A 267 -8.05 1.03 10.84
C THR A 267 -6.57 0.69 10.98
N PHE A 268 -5.82 1.57 11.62
CA PHE A 268 -4.40 1.32 11.90
C PHE A 268 -4.26 0.46 13.16
N ILE A 269 -3.31 -0.46 13.13
CA ILE A 269 -3.02 -1.38 14.22
C ILE A 269 -1.51 -1.47 14.45
N ASP A 270 -1.13 -1.68 15.71
CA ASP A 270 0.24 -1.99 16.08
C ASP A 270 0.47 -3.50 15.96
N VAL A 271 1.42 -3.91 15.13
CA VAL A 271 1.71 -5.34 14.86
C VAL A 271 2.28 -6.04 16.07
N ASP A 272 3.08 -5.33 16.87
CA ASP A 272 3.76 -5.91 18.01
C ASP A 272 2.77 -6.20 19.15
N GLU A 273 1.63 -5.52 19.13
CA GLU A 273 0.57 -5.64 20.15
C GLU A 273 -0.68 -6.40 19.67
N THR A 274 -0.76 -6.79 18.39
CA THR A 274 -1.99 -7.37 17.82
C THR A 274 -1.83 -8.84 17.41
N ASN A 275 -2.74 -9.70 17.89
CA ASN A 275 -2.88 -11.09 17.43
C ASN A 275 -4.19 -11.30 16.64
N GLU A 276 -4.38 -12.51 16.09
CA GLU A 276 -5.56 -12.87 15.28
C GLU A 276 -6.90 -12.70 16.03
N GLU A 277 -6.91 -12.94 17.35
CA GLU A 277 -8.11 -12.74 18.17
C GLU A 277 -8.48 -11.25 18.24
N ASP A 278 -7.48 -10.37 18.34
CA ASP A 278 -7.67 -8.93 18.41
C ASP A 278 -8.09 -8.34 17.05
N ILE A 279 -7.55 -8.86 15.94
CA ILE A 279 -8.06 -8.56 14.59
C ILE A 279 -9.53 -8.96 14.50
N SER A 280 -9.87 -10.18 14.91
CA SER A 280 -11.25 -10.68 14.91
C SER A 280 -12.19 -9.81 15.76
N LYS A 281 -11.72 -9.31 16.92
CA LYS A 281 -12.46 -8.38 17.77
C LYS A 281 -12.71 -7.04 17.06
N LYS A 282 -11.69 -6.47 16.40
CA LYS A 282 -11.84 -5.22 15.62
C LYS A 282 -12.85 -5.37 14.48
N ILE A 283 -12.84 -6.48 13.76
CA ILE A 283 -13.82 -6.75 12.68
C ILE A 283 -15.25 -6.82 13.22
N ARG A 284 -15.46 -7.56 14.32
CA ARG A 284 -16.79 -7.63 14.97
C ARG A 284 -17.24 -6.27 15.50
N LEU A 285 -16.30 -5.48 16.02
CA LEU A 285 -16.54 -4.13 16.53
C LEU A 285 -16.99 -3.18 15.41
N LEU A 286 -16.34 -3.22 14.25
CA LEU A 286 -16.74 -2.47 13.06
C LEU A 286 -18.20 -2.82 12.69
N LYS A 287 -18.51 -4.10 12.50
CA LYS A 287 -19.87 -4.55 12.13
C LYS A 287 -20.92 -4.08 13.13
N ARG A 288 -20.64 -4.21 14.43
CA ARG A 288 -21.53 -3.73 15.50
C ARG A 288 -21.71 -2.21 15.48
N ASN A 289 -20.66 -1.46 15.17
CA ASN A 289 -20.76 -0.01 15.03
C ASN A 289 -21.58 0.37 13.79
N LEU A 290 -21.40 -0.33 12.67
CA LEU A 290 -22.21 -0.14 11.47
C LEU A 290 -23.70 -0.43 11.75
N GLU A 291 -24.03 -1.50 12.46
CA GLU A 291 -25.42 -1.80 12.86
C GLU A 291 -26.04 -0.72 13.75
N LYS A 292 -25.25 -0.10 14.63
CA LYS A 292 -25.74 1.00 15.48
C LYS A 292 -25.97 2.28 14.69
N ILE A 293 -25.06 2.59 13.76
CA ILE A 293 -25.08 3.83 12.98
C ILE A 293 -26.10 3.74 11.83
N PHE A 294 -26.19 2.57 11.21
CA PHE A 294 -27.06 2.25 10.08
C PHE A 294 -27.92 1.01 10.43
N PRO A 295 -29.02 1.17 11.18
CA PRO A 295 -29.83 0.04 11.67
C PRO A 295 -30.37 -0.88 10.56
N HIS A 296 -30.55 -0.35 9.35
CA HIS A 296 -31.02 -1.11 8.19
C HIS A 296 -30.01 -2.13 7.66
N ILE A 297 -28.75 -2.08 8.11
CA ILE A 297 -27.72 -3.05 7.71
C ILE A 297 -28.01 -4.45 8.26
N LYS A 298 -28.81 -4.54 9.34
CA LYS A 298 -29.13 -5.80 9.99
C LYS A 298 -29.96 -6.68 9.04
N GLY A 299 -29.38 -7.81 8.62
CA GLY A 299 -30.01 -8.76 7.70
C GLY A 299 -29.77 -8.47 6.21
N ILE A 300 -28.90 -7.50 5.88
CA ILE A 300 -28.31 -7.35 4.54
C ILE A 300 -27.24 -8.43 4.38
N ASN A 301 -27.20 -9.09 3.23
CA ASN A 301 -26.17 -10.08 2.96
C ASN A 301 -24.87 -9.37 2.57
N THR A 302 -23.74 -9.84 3.10
CA THR A 302 -22.45 -9.20 2.91
C THR A 302 -21.37 -10.21 2.55
N LYS A 303 -20.68 -9.98 1.44
CA LYS A 303 -19.40 -10.66 1.15
C LYS A 303 -18.27 -9.84 1.77
N GLU A 304 -17.33 -10.53 2.43
CA GLU A 304 -16.26 -9.91 3.20
C GLU A 304 -14.89 -10.26 2.62
N PHE A 305 -14.04 -9.24 2.51
CA PHE A 305 -12.63 -9.38 2.16
C PHE A 305 -11.82 -8.63 3.22
N ILE A 306 -10.78 -9.29 3.72
CA ILE A 306 -9.90 -8.75 4.77
C ILE A 306 -8.48 -8.76 4.23
N VAL A 307 -7.80 -7.63 4.35
CA VAL A 307 -6.38 -7.51 4.03
C VAL A 307 -5.68 -6.86 5.21
N LEU A 308 -4.60 -7.50 5.67
CA LEU A 308 -3.69 -6.94 6.65
C LEU A 308 -2.37 -6.64 5.94
N THR A 309 -1.92 -5.38 5.99
CA THR A 309 -0.69 -4.95 5.31
C THR A 309 0.19 -4.11 6.24
N ASP A 310 1.50 -4.36 6.16
CA ASP A 310 2.57 -3.55 6.77
C ASP A 310 3.11 -2.48 5.82
N ASN A 311 2.70 -2.50 4.54
CA ASN A 311 3.08 -1.53 3.52
C ASN A 311 2.03 -0.40 3.42
N THR A 312 1.84 0.34 4.51
CA THR A 312 0.89 1.48 4.53
C THR A 312 1.57 2.79 4.15
N HIS A 313 0.81 3.84 3.84
CA HIS A 313 1.36 5.08 3.32
C HIS A 313 1.88 6.01 4.42
N SER A 314 3.11 6.53 4.26
CA SER A 314 3.63 7.57 5.14
C SER A 314 3.06 8.95 4.78
N LEU A 315 2.96 9.80 5.80
CA LEU A 315 2.65 11.23 5.67
C LEU A 315 3.89 12.12 5.83
N LYS A 316 5.02 11.53 6.21
CA LYS A 316 6.28 12.23 6.47
C LYS A 316 7.37 11.63 5.62
N PHE A 317 8.03 12.48 4.85
CA PHE A 317 9.12 12.13 3.96
C PHE A 317 10.26 13.10 4.16
N ASP A 318 11.48 12.59 4.29
CA ASP A 318 12.68 13.39 4.16
C ASP A 318 13.16 13.39 2.70
N ASP A 319 12.50 14.19 1.87
CA ASP A 319 12.80 14.28 0.44
C ASP A 319 14.13 14.96 0.11
N SER A 320 14.94 15.28 1.13
CA SER A 320 16.33 15.67 0.92
C SER A 320 17.22 14.50 0.46
N PHE A 321 16.77 13.26 0.63
CA PHE A 321 17.44 12.05 0.16
C PHE A 321 16.90 11.59 -1.20
N ALA A 322 17.82 11.29 -2.13
CA ALA A 322 17.52 10.69 -3.44
C ALA A 322 18.42 9.48 -3.72
N MET A 323 17.90 8.48 -4.43
CA MET A 323 18.60 7.20 -4.67
C MET A 323 19.91 7.35 -5.43
N GLU A 324 20.01 8.30 -6.37
CA GLU A 324 21.22 8.57 -7.16
C GLU A 324 22.46 8.84 -6.29
N SER A 325 22.25 9.27 -5.03
CA SER A 325 23.33 9.52 -4.07
C SER A 325 23.88 8.26 -3.38
N SER A 326 23.31 7.08 -3.63
CA SER A 326 23.58 5.84 -2.89
C SER A 326 24.28 4.76 -3.74
N GLU A 327 25.62 4.79 -3.75
CA GLU A 327 26.43 3.78 -4.46
C GLU A 327 26.22 2.35 -3.92
N CYS A 328 26.04 2.19 -2.61
CA CYS A 328 25.85 0.86 -2.01
C CYS A 328 24.54 0.19 -2.46
N LEU A 329 23.53 1.00 -2.80
CA LEU A 329 22.23 0.58 -3.31
C LEU A 329 22.12 0.66 -4.84
N LYS A 330 23.26 0.79 -5.54
CA LYS A 330 23.29 0.70 -7.00
C LYS A 330 22.57 -0.58 -7.46
N ASP A 331 21.71 -0.44 -8.46
CA ASP A 331 20.85 -1.47 -9.04
C ASP A 331 19.69 -1.97 -8.14
N VAL A 332 19.39 -1.24 -7.05
CA VAL A 332 18.12 -1.38 -6.30
C VAL A 332 17.24 -0.17 -6.60
N HIS A 333 16.00 -0.46 -6.98
CA HIS A 333 14.99 0.53 -7.30
C HIS A 333 13.77 0.33 -6.40
N PHE A 334 13.47 1.30 -5.53
CA PHE A 334 12.30 1.23 -4.64
C PHE A 334 11.05 1.73 -5.35
N ILE A 335 9.94 0.99 -5.31
CA ILE A 335 8.73 1.31 -6.08
C ILE A 335 7.47 1.19 -5.23
N ASN A 336 7.16 2.24 -4.47
CA ASN A 336 5.86 2.38 -3.82
C ASN A 336 5.68 3.84 -3.38
N SER A 337 4.57 4.12 -2.70
CA SER A 337 4.30 5.43 -2.12
C SER A 337 5.32 5.86 -1.06
N ASN A 338 6.05 4.94 -0.45
CA ASN A 338 7.01 5.24 0.61
C ASN A 338 8.45 5.34 0.09
N ALA A 339 8.66 5.08 -1.19
CA ALA A 339 9.98 5.05 -1.79
C ALA A 339 10.60 6.45 -1.82
N PRO A 340 11.93 6.55 -1.70
CA PRO A 340 12.65 7.77 -2.02
C PRO A 340 12.51 8.09 -3.51
N PHE A 341 12.59 9.37 -3.86
CA PHE A 341 12.75 9.77 -5.25
C PHE A 341 14.10 9.26 -5.78
N HIS A 342 14.15 8.97 -7.08
CA HIS A 342 15.36 8.41 -7.68
C HIS A 342 16.41 9.48 -7.96
N TYR A 343 15.96 10.67 -8.34
CA TYR A 343 16.78 11.85 -8.57
C TYR A 343 16.02 13.09 -8.09
N GLN A 344 16.77 14.15 -7.77
CA GLN A 344 16.17 15.46 -7.48
C GLN A 344 15.89 16.19 -8.79
N GLU A 345 14.65 16.64 -9.00
CA GLU A 345 14.36 17.54 -10.11
C GLU A 345 14.91 18.93 -9.78
N SER A 346 15.62 19.55 -10.73
CA SER A 346 16.10 20.92 -10.54
C SER A 346 14.88 21.84 -10.39
N THR A 347 14.66 22.36 -9.18
CA THR A 347 13.57 23.30 -8.89
C THR A 347 13.69 24.50 -9.81
N ASN A 348 12.85 24.57 -10.85
CA ASN A 348 12.56 25.84 -11.49
C ASN A 348 11.71 26.63 -10.48
N GLU A 349 12.27 27.69 -9.90
CA GLU A 349 11.60 28.63 -8.97
C GLU A 349 10.42 29.42 -9.60
N SER A 350 9.78 28.87 -10.65
CA SER A 350 8.67 29.51 -11.37
C SER A 350 7.64 28.47 -11.85
N GLY A 351 7.00 27.82 -10.88
CA GLY A 351 5.88 26.89 -11.08
C GLY A 351 5.55 26.26 -9.74
N GLY A 352 4.29 25.93 -9.45
CA GLY A 352 3.85 25.46 -8.12
C GLY A 352 4.38 24.10 -7.68
N ASP A 353 5.39 23.54 -8.35
CA ASP A 353 5.98 22.22 -8.08
C ASP A 353 7.03 22.31 -6.99
N SER A 354 6.58 22.42 -5.74
CA SER A 354 7.39 21.87 -4.66
C SER A 354 7.05 20.40 -4.51
N ASP A 355 7.96 19.49 -4.89
CA ASP A 355 7.86 18.04 -4.65
C ASP A 355 7.59 17.68 -3.17
N VAL A 356 7.75 18.65 -2.27
CA VAL A 356 7.69 18.63 -0.81
C VAL A 356 6.35 18.16 -0.22
N ALA A 357 5.31 17.88 -1.03
CA ALA A 357 3.96 17.58 -0.53
C ALA A 357 3.30 16.30 -1.08
N LEU A 358 3.90 15.59 -2.04
CA LEU A 358 3.26 14.39 -2.61
C LEU A 358 3.29 13.22 -1.61
N THR A 359 2.15 12.55 -1.48
CA THR A 359 2.00 11.36 -0.62
C THR A 359 1.14 10.29 -1.31
N HIS A 360 1.01 9.10 -0.70
CA HIS A 360 0.12 8.03 -1.17
C HIS A 360 0.29 7.71 -2.67
N VAL A 361 -0.81 7.67 -3.43
CA VAL A 361 -0.80 7.25 -4.85
C VAL A 361 -0.01 8.21 -5.73
N SER A 362 -0.14 9.52 -5.54
CA SER A 362 0.52 10.52 -6.37
C SER A 362 2.04 10.41 -6.25
N ARG A 363 2.54 10.22 -5.02
CA ARG A 363 3.97 9.97 -4.79
C ARG A 363 4.44 8.66 -5.44
N GLY A 364 3.70 7.57 -5.25
CA GLY A 364 4.05 6.28 -5.85
C GLY A 364 4.09 6.34 -7.38
N LEU A 365 3.17 7.06 -8.00
CA LEU A 365 3.15 7.29 -9.45
C LEU A 365 4.33 8.15 -9.92
N LYS A 366 4.69 9.21 -9.19
CA LYS A 366 5.88 10.02 -9.48
C LYS A 366 7.14 9.16 -9.44
N VAL A 367 7.35 8.39 -8.37
CA VAL A 367 8.48 7.45 -8.25
C VAL A 367 8.51 6.46 -9.40
N LEU A 368 7.37 5.82 -9.71
CA LEU A 368 7.26 4.88 -10.81
C LEU A 368 7.63 5.52 -12.15
N SER A 369 7.23 6.77 -12.40
CA SER A 369 7.58 7.51 -13.63
C SER A 369 9.10 7.74 -13.74
N GLN A 370 9.76 8.10 -12.63
CA GLN A 370 11.22 8.32 -12.60
C GLN A 370 11.96 7.02 -12.93
N ILE A 371 11.52 5.88 -12.39
CA ILE A 371 12.12 4.58 -12.67
C ILE A 371 11.94 4.20 -14.13
N LYS A 372 10.72 4.34 -14.67
CA LYS A 372 10.47 4.06 -16.09
C LYS A 372 11.35 4.95 -16.99
N SER A 373 11.59 6.21 -16.59
CA SER A 373 12.51 7.10 -17.30
C SER A 373 13.97 6.67 -17.21
N ILE A 374 14.42 6.10 -16.08
CA ILE A 374 15.79 5.59 -15.92
C ILE A 374 16.02 4.33 -16.77
N LEU A 375 14.98 3.55 -16.99
CA LEU A 375 15.04 2.29 -17.74
C LEU A 375 14.76 2.42 -19.24
N SER A 376 14.19 3.54 -19.69
CA SER A 376 13.91 3.84 -21.11
C SER A 376 15.15 4.35 -21.82
#